data_AF-A0A6A7Z1D8-F1
#
_entry.id   AF-A0A6A7Z1D8-F1
#
_cell.length_a   1.000
_cell.length_b   1.000
_cell.length_c   1.000
_cell.angle_alpha   90.00
_cell.angle_beta   90.00
_cell.angle_gamma   90.00
#
_symmetry.space_group_name_H-M   'P 1'
#
loop_
_entity.id
_entity.type
_entity.pdbx_description
1 polymer ?
#
loop_
_entity_poly.entity_id
_entity_poly.type
_entity_poly.pdbx_seq_one_letter_code
_entity_poly.pdbx_strand_id
1 'polypeptide(L)' 'MTEVDFLSQCLELGAQRRYANKWPYLMFKERYGREASRETKKAASAQYCGEVQEISDELLDWL' A
#
# COMPACT_ATOMS: atom_id res chain seq x y z
N MET A 1 -8.62 2.43 -8.11
CA MET A 1 -7.89 1.42 -7.30
C MET A 1 -8.68 1.02 -6.05
N THR A 2 -8.62 -0.24 -5.57
CA THR A 2 -9.25 -0.64 -4.28
C THR A 2 -8.36 -0.31 -3.07
N GLU A 3 -8.90 -0.37 -1.85
CA GLU A 3 -8.13 -0.19 -0.61
C GLU A 3 -7.00 -1.23 -0.46
N VAL A 4 -7.27 -2.47 -0.87
CA VAL A 4 -6.29 -3.57 -0.82
C VAL A 4 -5.17 -3.32 -1.83
N ASP A 5 -5.53 -2.98 -3.07
CA ASP A 5 -4.56 -2.64 -4.12
C ASP A 5 -3.68 -1.46 -3.70
N PHE A 6 -4.29 -0.41 -3.16
CA PHE A 6 -3.57 0.78 -2.71
C PHE A 6 -2.56 0.46 -1.62
N LEU A 7 -2.98 -0.28 -0.59
CA LEU A 7 -2.08 -0.66 0.49
C LEU A 7 -0.98 -1.60 0.00
N SER A 8 -1.29 -2.48 -0.96
CA SER A 8 -0.32 -3.41 -1.53
C SER A 8 0.73 -2.71 -2.38
N GLN A 9 0.33 -1.76 -3.25
CA GLN A 9 1.25 -0.92 -4.00
C GLN A 9 2.10 -0.03 -3.07
N CYS A 10 1.52 0.49 -1.98
CA CYS A 10 2.31 1.20 -0.98
C CYS A 10 3.36 0.31 -0.30
N LEU A 11 3.05 -0.96 -0.04
CA LEU A 11 4.01 -1.93 0.51
C LEU A 11 5.17 -2.16 -0.46
N GLU A 12 4.86 -2.38 -1.74
CA GLU A 12 5.84 -2.56 -2.81
C GLU A 12 6.73 -1.32 -2.98
N LEU A 13 6.14 -0.13 -3.11
CA LEU A 13 6.90 1.11 -3.25
C LEU A 13 7.76 1.41 -2.02
N GLY A 14 7.23 1.13 -0.83
CA GLY A 14 7.95 1.26 0.43
C GLY A 14 9.16 0.33 0.50
N ALA A 15 9.04 -0.90 -0.01
CA ALA A 15 10.15 -1.83 -0.11
C ALA A 15 11.20 -1.37 -1.14
N GLN A 16 10.77 -0.95 -2.34
CA GLN A 16 11.66 -0.45 -3.40
C GLN A 16 12.48 0.77 -2.95
N ARG A 17 11.83 1.73 -2.29
CA ARG A 17 12.45 2.98 -1.82
C ARG A 17 13.03 2.89 -0.41
N ARG A 18 12.94 1.72 0.24
CA ARG A 18 13.40 1.46 1.62
C ARG A 18 12.83 2.43 2.65
N TYR A 19 11.55 2.74 2.53
CA TYR A 19 10.85 3.54 3.53
C TYR A 19 10.67 2.78 4.85
N ALA A 20 10.36 3.52 5.90
CA ALA A 20 10.05 2.92 7.19
C ALA A 20 8.83 1.98 7.08
N ASN A 21 8.84 0.86 7.80
CA ASN A 21 7.78 -0.15 7.76
C ASN A 21 6.36 0.39 8.04
N LYS A 22 6.24 1.53 8.72
CA LYS A 22 4.96 2.18 9.01
C LYS A 22 4.43 3.04 7.85
N TRP A 23 5.28 3.41 6.90
CA TRP A 23 4.96 4.33 5.81
C TRP A 23 3.72 3.90 5.00
N PRO A 24 3.56 2.63 4.57
CA PRO A 24 2.39 2.21 3.79
C PRO A 24 1.06 2.45 4.52
N TYR A 25 1.05 2.25 5.83
CA TYR A 25 -0.13 2.44 6.67
C TYR A 25 -0.43 3.92 6.94
N LEU A 26 0.62 4.76 6.98
CA LEU A 26 0.47 6.21 7.04
C LEU A 26 -0.17 6.72 5.75
N MET A 27 0.32 6.29 4.58
CA MET A 27 -0.26 6.68 3.29
C MET A 27 -1.71 6.24 3.14
N PHE A 28 -2.02 5.02 3.60
CA PHE A 28 -3.41 4.56 3.67
C PHE A 28 -4.28 5.49 4.53
N LYS A 29 -3.78 5.87 5.72
CA LYS A 29 -4.52 6.74 6.63
C LYS A 29 -4.73 8.13 6.04
N GLU A 30 -3.72 8.70 5.39
CA GLU A 30 -3.83 10.00 4.73
C GLU A 30 -4.86 9.97 3.59
N ARG A 31 -4.89 8.91 2.77
CA ARG A 31 -5.84 8.80 1.66
C ARG A 31 -7.29 8.57 2.10
N TYR A 32 -7.51 7.70 3.09
CA TYR A 32 -8.86 7.24 3.46
C TYR A 32 -9.39 7.86 4.77
N GLY A 33 -8.59 8.68 5.47
CA GLY A 33 -8.95 9.31 6.74
C GLY A 33 -9.13 8.32 7.91
N ARG A 34 -8.77 7.05 7.72
CA ARG A 34 -8.98 5.96 8.68
C ARG A 34 -7.87 4.91 8.61
N GLU A 35 -7.70 4.15 9.67
CA GLU A 35 -6.76 3.02 9.65
C GLU A 35 -7.30 1.85 8.82
N ALA A 36 -6.41 1.17 8.10
CA ALA A 36 -6.75 -0.05 7.38
C ALA A 36 -7.23 -1.14 8.34
N SER A 37 -8.31 -1.82 7.97
CA SER A 37 -8.84 -2.95 8.73
C SER A 37 -7.84 -4.12 8.77
N ARG A 38 -8.01 -5.04 9.73
CA ARG A 38 -7.17 -6.24 9.82
C ARG A 38 -7.28 -7.10 8.55
N GLU A 39 -8.48 -7.18 7.97
CA GLU A 39 -8.73 -7.94 6.73
C GLU A 39 -8.02 -7.29 5.54
N THR A 40 -8.12 -5.96 5.41
CA THR A 40 -7.43 -5.18 4.36
C THR A 40 -5.92 -5.38 4.44
N LYS A 41 -5.33 -5.27 5.65
CA LYS A 41 -3.89 -5.49 5.88
C LYS A 41 -3.46 -6.90 5.48
N LYS A 42 -4.24 -7.92 5.85
CA LYS A 42 -3.96 -9.32 5.51
C LYS A 42 -4.03 -9.55 4.00
N ALA A 43 -5.05 -9.03 3.33
CA ALA A 43 -5.21 -9.16 1.89
C ALA A 43 -4.08 -8.46 1.13
N ALA A 44 -3.77 -7.21 1.49
CA ALA A 44 -2.72 -6.42 0.84
C ALA A 44 -1.33 -7.04 1.01
N SER A 45 -1.04 -7.61 2.19
CA SER A 45 0.20 -8.33 2.43
C SER A 45 0.28 -9.64 1.64
N ALA A 46 -0.83 -10.36 1.48
CA ALA A 46 -0.85 -11.57 0.67
C ALA A 46 -0.60 -11.25 -0.81
N GLN A 47 -1.21 -10.18 -1.32
CA GLN A 47 -1.02 -9.71 -2.69
C GLN A 47 0.42 -9.20 -2.93
N TYR A 48 1.02 -8.48 -1.97
CA TYR A 48 2.41 -8.02 -2.04
C TYR A 48 3.41 -9.19 -2.05
N CYS A 49 3.18 -10.23 -1.25
CA CYS A 49 4.08 -11.39 -1.20
C CYS A 49 3.90 -12.36 -2.39
N GLY A 50 2.75 -12.31 -3.07
CA GLY A 50 2.40 -13.27 -4.13
C GLY A 50 2.99 -12.92 -5.49
N GLU A 51 3.19 -11.64 -5.78
CA GLU A 51 3.60 -11.14 -7.09
C GLU A 51 4.25 -9.76 -6.98
N VAL A 52 5.24 -9.48 -7.85
CA VAL A 52 5.80 -8.13 -7.97
C VAL A 52 4.73 -7.24 -8.57
N GLN A 53 4.32 -6.21 -7.84
CA GLN A 53 3.31 -5.27 -8.30
C GLN A 53 3.92 -4.11 -9.08
N GLU A 54 3.29 -3.80 -10.21
CA GLU A 54 3.51 -2.52 -10.85
C GLU A 54 2.86 -1.42 -10.01
N ILE A 55 3.63 -0.39 -9.68
CA ILE A 55 3.12 0.79 -8.99
C ILE A 55 2.39 1.65 -10.01
N SER A 56 1.09 1.87 -9.80
CA SER A 56 0.30 2.65 -10.76
C SER A 56 0.69 4.13 -10.76
N ASP A 57 0.56 4.77 -11.93
CA ASP A 57 0.75 6.22 -12.07
C ASP A 57 -0.19 7.01 -11.14
N GLU A 58 -1.40 6.51 -10.88
CA GLU A 58 -2.34 7.11 -9.92
C GLU A 58 -1.74 7.24 -8.51
N LEU A 59 -0.94 6.25 -8.06
CA LEU A 59 -0.27 6.31 -6.77
C LEU A 59 0.92 7.27 -6.81
N LEU A 60 1.69 7.26 -7.90
CA LEU A 60 2.88 8.09 -8.05
C LEU A 60 2.54 9.58 -8.18
N ASP A 61 1.45 9.92 -8.87
CA ASP A 61 0.95 11.30 -8.99
C ASP A 61 0.39 11.83 -7.66
N TRP A 62 -0.06 10.94 -6.78
CA TRP A 62 -0.62 11.31 -5.48
C TRP A 62 0.45 11.55 -4.40
N LEU A 63 1.62 10.91 -4.51
CA LEU A 63 2.71 10.94 -3.52
C LEU A 63 3.72 12.06 -3.76
#